data_AF-A0A3D0J0K1-F1
#
_entry.id   AF-A0A3D0J0K1-F1
#
_cell.length_a   1.000
_cell.length_b   1.000
_cell.length_c   1.000
_cell.angle_alpha   90.00
_cell.angle_beta   90.00
_cell.angle_gamma   90.00
#
_symmetry.space_group_name_H-M   'P 1'
#
loop_
_entity.id
_entity.type
_entity.pdbx_description
1 polymer ?
#
loop_
_entity_poly.entity_id
_entity_poly.type
_entity_poly.pdbx_seq_one_letter_code
_entity_poly.pdbx_strand_id
1 'polypeptide(L)'
;MQAINYEGLSKILGLSTLTFKSGALKDLLNPSRPASEAEKKLVQDMVAETFEKFSSIVVTERDFPDQKLPTEVADGRIVSGKQAFDLKLIDATGYLQDAI
;
A
#
# COMPACT_ATOMS: atom_id res chain seq x y z
N MET A 1 -0.35 -2.31 3.80
CA MET A 1 -1.25 -2.86 4.84
C MET A 1 -0.45 -3.01 6.12
N GLN A 2 -1.01 -2.64 7.27
CA GLN A 2 -0.33 -2.77 8.58
C GLN A 2 -1.09 -3.75 9.46
N ALA A 3 -0.37 -4.58 10.20
CA ALA A 3 -0.91 -5.44 11.25
C ALA A 3 -0.02 -5.36 12.49
N ILE A 4 -0.60 -5.58 13.66
CA ILE A 4 0.11 -5.60 14.94
C ILE A 4 0.49 -7.05 15.24
N ASN A 5 1.68 -7.27 15.78
CA ASN A 5 2.03 -8.52 16.44
C ASN A 5 2.25 -8.24 17.93
N TYR A 6 1.48 -8.91 18.79
CA TYR A 6 1.59 -8.79 20.24
C TYR A 6 2.12 -10.06 20.92
N GLU A 7 2.61 -11.05 20.17
CA GLU A 7 3.07 -12.34 20.72
C GLU A 7 4.08 -12.13 21.86
N GLY A 8 5.03 -11.21 21.69
CA GLY A 8 6.01 -10.85 22.72
C GLY A 8 5.37 -10.28 23.99
N LEU A 9 4.35 -9.43 23.85
CA LEU A 9 3.62 -8.89 24.99
C LEU A 9 2.82 -9.98 25.71
N SER A 10 2.14 -10.86 24.96
CA SER A 10 1.41 -12.00 25.53
C SER A 10 2.32 -12.92 26.35
N LYS A 11 3.56 -13.16 25.89
CA LYS A 11 4.56 -13.94 26.65
C LYS A 11 4.90 -13.29 27.99
N ILE A 12 5.04 -11.96 28.05
CA ILE A 12 5.32 -11.23 29.30
C ILE A 12 4.13 -11.32 30.26
N LEU A 13 2.91 -11.21 29.73
CA LEU A 13 1.67 -11.25 30.52
C LEU A 13 1.22 -12.67 30.90
N GLY A 14 1.92 -13.71 30.43
CA GLY A 14 1.52 -15.11 30.65
C GLY A 14 0.25 -15.51 29.90
N LEU A 15 -0.11 -14.81 28.82
CA LEU A 15 -1.28 -15.10 28.00
C LEU A 15 -0.92 -16.04 26.84
N SER A 16 -1.79 -17.02 26.58
CA SER A 16 -1.67 -17.94 25.43
C SER A 16 -2.92 -17.87 24.58
N THR A 17 -2.74 -17.80 23.26
CA THR A 17 -3.84 -17.82 22.29
C THR A 17 -3.95 -19.20 21.66
N LEU A 18 -5.11 -19.84 21.81
CA LEU A 18 -5.42 -21.11 21.15
C LEU A 18 -6.19 -20.82 19.86
N THR A 19 -5.67 -21.26 18.71
CA THR A 19 -6.30 -21.05 17.40
C THR A 19 -6.67 -22.40 16.78
N PHE A 20 -7.96 -22.62 16.56
CA PHE A 20 -8.49 -23.79 15.85
C PHE A 20 -8.95 -23.35 14.46
N LYS A 21 -8.32 -23.86 13.41
CA LYS A 21 -8.57 -23.42 12.03
C LYS A 21 -8.62 -24.59 11.06
N SER A 22 -9.47 -24.50 10.05
CA SER A 22 -9.64 -25.53 9.01
C SER A 22 -8.69 -25.37 7.81
N GLY A 23 -7.76 -24.42 7.86
CA GLY A 23 -6.78 -24.19 6.81
C GLY A 23 -5.67 -23.25 7.27
N ALA A 24 -4.49 -23.36 6.64
CA ALA A 24 -3.28 -22.66 7.06
C ALA A 24 -3.44 -21.13 7.09
N LEU A 25 -4.18 -20.57 6.13
CA LEU A 25 -4.38 -19.13 5.95
C LEU A 25 -5.65 -18.57 6.62
N LYS A 26 -6.44 -19.40 7.31
CA LYS A 26 -7.74 -18.99 7.90
C LYS A 26 -7.61 -18.14 9.17
N ASP A 27 -6.39 -17.85 9.58
CA ASP A 27 -6.03 -16.89 10.62
C ASP A 27 -5.01 -15.88 10.07
N LEU A 28 -5.07 -15.55 8.77
CA LEU A 28 -4.26 -14.51 8.16
C LEU A 28 -4.39 -13.19 8.96
N LEU A 29 -3.28 -12.48 9.15
CA LEU A 29 -3.18 -11.28 9.99
C LEU A 29 -3.43 -11.52 11.49
N ASN A 30 -3.35 -12.77 11.97
CA ASN A 30 -3.45 -13.05 13.39
C ASN A 30 -2.34 -12.33 14.18
N PRO A 31 -2.69 -11.44 15.12
CA PRO A 31 -1.72 -10.65 15.87
C PRO A 31 -1.03 -11.42 17.00
N SER A 32 -1.51 -12.63 17.34
CA SER A 32 -0.98 -13.42 18.45
C SER A 32 0.25 -14.26 18.10
N ARG A 33 0.66 -14.29 16.83
CA ARG A 33 1.83 -15.06 16.35
C ARG A 33 2.52 -14.35 15.18
N PRO A 34 3.77 -14.69 14.86
CA PRO A 34 4.43 -14.18 13.65
C PRO A 34 3.70 -14.65 12.39
N ALA A 35 3.64 -13.78 11.38
CA ALA A 35 3.16 -14.14 10.06
C ALA A 35 4.17 -15.08 9.37
N SER A 36 3.67 -16.14 8.74
CA SER A 36 4.46 -17.03 7.90
C SER A 36 4.82 -16.37 6.56
N GLU A 37 5.83 -16.90 5.88
CA GLU A 37 6.24 -16.39 4.57
C GLU A 37 5.13 -16.48 3.51
N ALA A 38 4.30 -17.53 3.55
CA ALA A 38 3.17 -17.67 2.65
C ALA A 38 2.10 -16.58 2.89
N GLU A 39 1.85 -16.23 4.15
CA GLU A 39 0.94 -15.15 4.54
C GLU A 39 1.47 -13.78 4.12
N LYS A 40 2.77 -13.52 4.36
CA LYS A 40 3.43 -12.29 3.92
C LYS A 40 3.37 -12.15 2.42
N LYS A 41 3.69 -13.21 1.68
CA LYS A 41 3.63 -13.20 0.21
C LYS A 41 2.23 -12.88 -0.28
N LEU A 42 1.20 -13.56 0.24
CA LEU A 42 -0.19 -13.33 -0.17
C LEU A 42 -0.60 -11.87 0.04
N VAL A 43 -0.32 -11.30 1.23
CA VAL A 43 -0.67 -9.90 1.52
C VAL A 43 0.15 -8.95 0.66
N GLN A 44 1.43 -9.24 0.43
CA GLN A 44 2.29 -8.42 -0.42
C GLN A 44 1.84 -8.42 -1.88
N ASP A 45 1.40 -9.57 -2.39
CA ASP A 45 0.84 -9.70 -3.74
C ASP A 45 -0.45 -8.85 -3.87
N MET A 46 -1.34 -8.87 -2.87
CA MET A 46 -2.54 -8.02 -2.86
C MET A 46 -2.21 -6.52 -2.84
N VAL A 47 -1.16 -6.13 -2.10
CA VAL A 47 -0.68 -4.74 -2.08
C VAL A 47 -0.10 -4.36 -3.45
N ALA A 48 0.66 -5.25 -4.08
CA ALA A 48 1.22 -5.04 -5.41
C ALA A 48 0.11 -4.88 -6.46
N GLU A 49 -0.90 -5.75 -6.45
CA GLU A 49 -2.06 -5.67 -7.36
C GLU A 49 -2.80 -4.32 -7.21
N THR A 50 -2.97 -3.85 -5.97
CA THR A 50 -3.60 -2.55 -5.71
C THR A 50 -2.75 -1.39 -6.26
N PHE A 51 -1.43 -1.47 -6.10
CA PHE A 51 -0.50 -0.47 -6.64
C PHE A 51 -0.47 -0.49 -8.18
N GLU A 52 -0.44 -1.67 -8.81
CA GLU A 52 -0.51 -1.83 -10.26
C GLU A 52 -1.81 -1.21 -10.81
N LYS A 53 -2.94 -1.46 -10.15
CA LYS A 53 -4.20 -0.83 -10.52
C LYS A 53 -4.12 0.69 -10.45
N PHE A 54 -3.67 1.25 -9.32
CA PHE A 54 -3.53 2.71 -9.16
C PHE A 54 -2.60 3.31 -10.24
N SER A 55 -1.41 2.73 -10.39
CA SER A 55 -0.41 3.22 -11.33
C SER A 55 -0.89 3.16 -12.78
N SER A 56 -1.60 2.09 -13.17
CA SER A 56 -2.18 1.97 -14.52
C SER A 56 -3.19 3.08 -14.84
N ILE A 57 -4.03 3.45 -13.87
CA ILE A 57 -5.01 4.54 -14.03
C ILE A 57 -4.25 5.86 -14.24
N VAL A 58 -3.31 6.18 -13.35
CA VAL A 58 -2.56 7.44 -13.46
C VAL A 58 -1.80 7.52 -14.78
N VAL A 59 -1.16 6.42 -15.20
CA VAL A 59 -0.42 6.37 -16.46
C VAL A 59 -1.32 6.62 -17.67
N THR A 60 -2.50 5.99 -17.68
CA THR A 60 -3.46 6.10 -18.77
C THR A 60 -4.02 7.52 -18.84
N GLU A 61 -4.46 8.07 -17.71
CA GLU A 61 -5.12 9.38 -17.66
C GLU A 61 -4.15 10.56 -17.83
N ARG A 62 -2.86 10.37 -17.53
CA ARG A 62 -1.81 11.39 -17.72
C ARG A 62 -1.06 11.26 -19.04
N ASP A 63 -1.39 10.27 -19.86
CA ASP A 63 -0.77 9.97 -21.15
C ASP A 63 0.77 9.98 -21.09
N PHE A 64 1.33 9.25 -20.12
CA PHE A 64 2.78 9.20 -19.97
C PHE A 64 3.43 8.44 -21.15
N PRO A 65 4.42 9.01 -21.85
CA PRO A 65 5.00 8.43 -23.07
C PRO A 65 5.54 7.00 -22.91
N ASP A 66 6.10 6.70 -21.74
CA ASP A 66 6.72 5.40 -21.45
C ASP A 66 5.74 4.40 -20.82
N GLN A 67 4.46 4.75 -20.74
CA GLN A 67 3.42 3.98 -20.05
C GLN A 67 3.82 3.57 -18.61
N LYS A 68 4.54 4.46 -17.92
CA LYS A 68 5.03 4.23 -16.56
C LYS A 68 4.88 5.47 -15.72
N LEU A 69 4.64 5.27 -14.43
CA LEU A 69 4.72 6.35 -13.45
C LEU A 69 6.15 6.90 -13.41
N PRO A 70 6.33 8.22 -13.23
CA PRO A 70 7.63 8.78 -12.93
C PRO A 70 8.24 8.09 -11.70
N THR A 71 9.50 7.66 -11.82
CA THR A 71 10.20 6.92 -10.76
C THR A 71 10.26 7.66 -9.43
N GLU A 72 10.22 8.99 -9.51
CA GLU A 72 10.27 9.92 -8.40
C GLU A 72 9.03 9.85 -7.50
N VAL A 73 7.90 9.31 -7.99
CA VAL A 73 6.63 9.24 -7.23
C VAL A 73 6.07 7.83 -7.08
N ALA A 74 6.74 6.83 -7.65
CA ALA A 74 6.33 5.43 -7.56
C ALA A 74 6.49 4.82 -6.15
N ASP A 75 7.06 5.57 -5.19
CA ASP A 75 7.28 5.14 -3.80
C ASP A 75 6.23 5.64 -2.80
N GLY A 76 5.20 6.35 -3.27
CA GLY A 76 4.11 6.85 -2.44
C GLY A 76 4.41 8.12 -1.65
N ARG A 77 5.51 8.83 -1.95
CA ARG A 77 5.81 10.11 -1.32
C ARG A 77 4.77 11.19 -1.65
N ILE A 78 4.66 12.16 -0.75
CA ILE A 78 3.87 13.38 -0.99
C ILE A 78 4.72 14.35 -1.83
N VAL A 79 4.09 15.02 -2.80
CA VAL A 79 4.70 16.05 -3.63
C VAL A 79 3.94 17.38 -3.48
N SER A 80 4.67 18.50 -3.57
CA SER A 80 4.06 19.83 -3.65
C SER A 80 3.37 20.03 -5.00
N GLY A 81 2.45 21.00 -5.10
CA GLY A 81 1.79 21.34 -6.37
C GLY A 81 2.77 21.69 -7.49
N LYS A 82 3.87 22.40 -7.17
CA LYS A 82 4.95 22.69 -8.12
C LYS A 82 5.60 21.41 -8.65
N GLN A 83 5.98 20.49 -7.77
CA GLN A 83 6.58 19.21 -8.18
C GLN A 83 5.59 18.35 -8.98
N ALA A 84 4.31 18.35 -8.59
CA ALA A 84 3.28 17.62 -9.33
C ALA A 84 3.13 18.16 -10.76
N PHE A 85 3.20 19.49 -10.95
CA PHE A 85 3.20 20.11 -12.27
C PHE A 85 4.45 19.74 -13.07
N ASP A 86 5.64 19.87 -12.46
CA ASP A 86 6.92 19.53 -13.11
C ASP A 86 6.96 18.04 -13.55
N LEU A 87 6.32 17.15 -12.79
CA LEU A 87 6.17 15.72 -13.07
C LEU A 87 4.97 15.38 -13.97
N LYS A 88 4.23 16.40 -14.46
CA LYS A 88 3.02 16.27 -15.28
C LYS A 88 1.89 15.46 -14.64
N LEU A 89 1.84 15.39 -13.31
CA LEU A 89 0.76 14.75 -12.56
C LEU A 89 -0.50 15.63 -12.50
N ILE A 90 -0.36 16.94 -12.75
CA ILE A 90 -1.44 17.92 -12.86
C ILE A 90 -1.20 18.81 -14.08
N ASP A 91 -2.26 19.50 -14.54
CA ASP A 91 -2.19 20.34 -15.75
C ASP A 91 -1.77 21.79 -15.46
N ALA A 92 -2.06 22.30 -14.26
CA ALA A 92 -1.68 23.65 -13.83
C ALA A 92 -1.73 23.78 -12.30
N THR A 93 -1.07 24.81 -11.77
CA THR A 93 -1.24 25.27 -10.39
C THR A 93 -2.11 26.52 -10.37
N GLY A 94 -3.02 26.64 -9.41
CA GLY A 94 -3.88 27.81 -9.26
C GLY A 94 -4.78 27.72 -8.03
N TYR A 95 -5.69 28.68 -7.91
CA TYR A 95 -6.77 28.71 -6.94
C TYR A 95 -8.09 28.29 -7.60
N LEU A 96 -9.16 28.25 -6.81
CA LEU A 96 -10.49 27.88 -7.29
C LEU A 96 -10.98 28.77 -8.46
N GLN A 97 -10.61 30.06 -8.44
CA GLN A 97 -11.00 31.01 -9.49
C GLN A 97 -10.36 30.69 -10.85
N ASP A 98 -9.23 29.99 -10.87
CA ASP A 98 -8.55 29.59 -12.10
C ASP A 98 -9.17 28.32 -12.72
N ALA A 99 -10.01 27.60 -11.96
CA ALA A 99 -10.58 26.31 -12.33
C ALA A 99 -12.05 26.35 -12.79
N ILE A 100 -12.77 27.46 -12.55
CA ILE A 100 -14.19 27.65 -12.87
C ILE A 100 -14.36 28.46 -14.15
#